data_AF-A0A9D9IWA6-F1
#
_entry.id   AF-A0A9D9IWA6-F1
#
_cell.length_a   1.000
_cell.length_b   1.000
_cell.length_c   1.000
_cell.angle_alpha   90.00
_cell.angle_beta   90.00
_cell.angle_gamma   90.00
#
_symmetry.space_group_name_H-M   'P 1'
#
loop_
_entity.id
_entity.type
_entity.pdbx_description
1 polymer ?
#
loop_
_entity_poly.entity_id
_entity_poly.type
_entity_poly.pdbx_seq_one_letter_code
_entity_poly.pdbx_strand_id
1 'polypeptide(L)'
;LADSLGLFSAYYAPDSLVGRHAVLVLTPSDAQLTAVRRHVAEGRSIMDAGGFEDAAAFAGNSRDFSILRNSGASRLLPKVFLEGVFDSRTAANFLRTVSDWVTITPDAGRHRIDATLGEAPSYYTNMFAALPYGDSRLGEILPSDTEFAVSLPVPLPEFREAYRKYVDASVRYTQYMRELDTLEAHSGKNPLDWEKETAVREVALIVRGGEKVAAVRPADPPENALPAENPWRGFIPALYGKAFSLPDDSVCAAVSGWIICGSDEAVRDFMAAQTLLLETDWPRKGDHIVIYKSGTILCWNKKGISLWSSIL
;
A
#
# COMPACT_ATOMS: atom_id res chain seq x y z
N LEU A 1 8.47 6.69 41.52
CA LEU A 1 9.00 5.70 40.55
C LEU A 1 8.51 5.95 39.13
N ALA A 2 7.20 6.10 38.88
CA ALA A 2 6.69 6.51 37.56
C ALA A 2 6.98 7.99 37.23
N ASP A 3 6.74 8.91 38.17
CA ASP A 3 6.99 10.35 37.98
C ASP A 3 8.48 10.68 37.75
N SER A 4 9.37 9.91 38.39
CA SER A 4 10.83 10.03 38.20
C SER A 4 11.31 9.52 36.83
N LEU A 5 10.47 8.79 36.09
CA LEU A 5 10.75 8.26 34.76
C LEU A 5 9.99 9.02 33.65
N GLY A 6 9.26 10.10 33.99
CA GLY A 6 8.40 10.81 33.05
C GLY A 6 7.23 9.97 32.54
N LEU A 7 6.80 8.97 33.32
CA LEU A 7 5.70 8.08 32.96
C LEU A 7 4.43 8.46 33.71
N PHE A 8 3.32 8.51 32.99
CA PHE A 8 1.99 8.66 33.56
C PHE A 8 1.45 7.29 33.98
N SER A 9 0.74 7.24 35.09
CA SER A 9 0.18 5.98 35.61
C SER A 9 -1.28 6.09 36.06
N ALA A 10 -2.01 4.99 35.91
CA ALA A 10 -3.33 4.80 36.51
C ALA A 10 -3.43 3.37 37.06
N TYR A 11 -3.94 3.28 38.29
CA TYR A 11 -4.23 2.01 38.94
C TYR A 11 -5.76 1.84 39.04
N TYR A 12 -6.24 0.72 38.55
CA TYR A 12 -7.62 0.28 38.68
C TYR A 12 -7.66 -0.88 39.66
N ALA A 13 -8.28 -0.66 40.81
CA ALA A 13 -8.40 -1.65 41.86
C ALA A 13 -9.16 -2.89 41.36
N PRO A 14 -8.85 -4.09 41.90
CA PRO A 14 -9.62 -5.28 41.59
C PRO A 14 -11.05 -5.11 42.11
N ASP A 15 -12.00 -5.70 41.40
CA ASP A 15 -13.39 -5.78 41.85
C ASP A 15 -13.81 -7.26 41.88
N SER A 16 -13.77 -7.84 43.08
CA SER A 16 -14.09 -9.25 43.31
C SER A 16 -15.56 -9.58 43.07
N LEU A 17 -16.47 -8.59 43.11
CA LEU A 17 -17.91 -8.84 42.90
C LEU A 17 -18.23 -9.16 41.45
N VAL A 18 -17.44 -8.64 40.51
CA VAL A 18 -17.56 -8.88 39.07
C VAL A 18 -16.37 -9.64 38.49
N GLY A 19 -15.50 -10.21 39.34
CA GLY A 19 -14.33 -10.99 38.93
C GLY A 19 -13.25 -10.20 38.18
N ARG A 20 -13.17 -8.88 38.38
CA ARG A 20 -12.21 -8.01 37.68
C ARG A 20 -10.87 -7.97 38.42
N HIS A 21 -9.79 -8.29 37.72
CA HIS A 21 -8.43 -8.17 38.25
C HIS A 21 -7.98 -6.71 38.35
N ALA A 22 -6.99 -6.46 39.20
CA ALA A 22 -6.34 -5.15 39.29
C ALA A 22 -5.57 -4.86 37.99
N VAL A 23 -5.67 -3.64 37.48
CA VAL A 23 -4.96 -3.21 36.26
C VAL A 23 -4.07 -2.02 36.60
N LEU A 24 -2.76 -2.15 36.36
CA LEU A 24 -1.82 -1.04 36.39
C LEU A 24 -1.47 -0.64 34.96
N VAL A 25 -1.74 0.61 34.61
CA VAL A 25 -1.40 1.18 33.32
C VAL A 25 -0.27 2.18 33.50
N LEU A 26 0.80 2.00 32.73
CA LEU A 26 1.95 2.89 32.66
C LEU A 26 2.13 3.32 31.21
N THR A 27 2.22 4.62 30.95
CA THR A 27 2.42 5.15 29.60
C THR A 27 3.27 6.42 29.62
N PRO A 28 4.13 6.65 28.62
CA PRO A 28 4.83 7.92 28.45
C PRO A 28 3.93 9.06 27.96
N SER A 29 2.62 8.83 27.74
CA SER A 29 1.71 9.81 27.15
C SER A 29 0.45 10.03 27.99
N ASP A 30 0.28 11.25 28.50
CA ASP A 30 -0.92 11.66 29.24
C ASP A 30 -2.21 11.54 28.39
N ALA A 31 -2.11 11.81 27.09
CA ALA A 31 -3.23 11.65 26.16
C ALA A 31 -3.67 10.19 26.05
N GLN A 32 -2.72 9.24 26.02
CA GLN A 32 -3.03 7.81 26.06
C GLN A 32 -3.64 7.43 27.40
N LEU A 33 -3.11 7.91 28.52
CA LEU A 33 -3.65 7.62 29.84
C LEU A 33 -5.09 8.14 30.00
N THR A 34 -5.36 9.34 29.50
CA THR A 34 -6.70 9.94 29.47
C THR A 34 -7.66 9.11 28.63
N ALA A 35 -7.23 8.62 27.47
CA ALA A 35 -8.05 7.72 26.66
C ALA A 35 -8.36 6.41 27.39
N VAL A 36 -7.38 5.82 28.06
CA VAL A 36 -7.56 4.60 28.88
C VAL A 36 -8.55 4.85 30.01
N ARG A 37 -8.40 5.96 30.76
CA ARG A 37 -9.34 6.33 31.83
C ARG A 37 -10.78 6.41 31.35
N ARG A 38 -11.01 7.04 30.19
CA ARG A 38 -12.33 7.09 29.57
C ARG A 38 -12.86 5.70 29.21
N HIS A 39 -12.05 4.86 28.58
CA HIS A 39 -12.46 3.50 28.21
C HIS A 39 -12.84 2.65 29.42
N VAL A 40 -12.03 2.69 30.48
CA VAL A 40 -12.30 1.92 31.71
C VAL A 40 -13.52 2.46 32.45
N ALA A 41 -13.65 3.79 32.57
CA ALA A 41 -14.80 4.41 33.26
C ALA A 41 -16.14 4.14 32.56
N GLU A 42 -16.13 4.12 31.22
CA GLU A 42 -17.33 3.83 30.42
C GLU A 42 -17.58 2.33 30.24
N GLY A 43 -16.72 1.46 30.78
CA GLY A 43 -16.85 0.01 30.67
C GLY A 43 -16.78 -0.52 29.23
N ARG A 44 -16.17 0.25 28.30
CA ARG A 44 -16.11 -0.13 26.89
C ARG A 44 -15.10 -1.25 26.67
N SER A 45 -15.58 -2.37 26.15
CA SER A 45 -14.73 -3.46 25.69
C SER A 45 -14.31 -3.22 24.24
N ILE A 46 -13.14 -3.71 23.86
CA ILE A 46 -12.78 -3.79 22.44
C ILE A 46 -13.68 -4.77 21.69
N MET A 47 -14.28 -5.73 22.41
CA MET A 47 -15.30 -6.64 21.87
C MET A 47 -16.56 -5.92 21.39
N ASP A 48 -16.83 -4.72 21.91
CA ASP A 48 -17.97 -3.91 21.47
C ASP A 48 -17.70 -3.20 20.13
N ALA A 49 -16.47 -3.27 19.62
CA ALA A 49 -16.11 -2.66 18.35
C ALA A 49 -16.47 -3.59 17.19
N GLY A 50 -17.36 -3.11 16.30
CA GLY A 50 -17.77 -3.86 15.11
C GLY A 50 -16.58 -4.38 14.29
N GLY A 51 -16.66 -5.64 13.85
CA GLY A 51 -15.63 -6.34 13.09
C GLY A 51 -14.41 -6.78 13.89
N PHE A 52 -14.33 -6.49 15.19
CA PHE A 52 -13.19 -6.94 16.02
C PHE A 52 -13.17 -8.46 16.20
N GLU A 53 -14.33 -9.11 16.33
CA GLU A 53 -14.41 -10.58 16.47
C GLU A 53 -13.81 -11.28 15.25
N ASP A 54 -14.14 -10.83 14.04
CA ASP A 54 -13.56 -11.35 12.80
C ASP A 54 -12.04 -11.11 12.75
N ALA A 55 -11.59 -9.93 13.18
CA ALA A 55 -10.16 -9.62 13.25
C ALA A 55 -9.43 -10.54 14.25
N ALA A 56 -10.03 -10.79 15.41
CA ALA A 56 -9.49 -11.67 16.44
C ALA A 56 -9.48 -13.13 16.00
N ALA A 57 -10.48 -13.57 15.22
CA ALA A 57 -10.52 -14.92 14.66
C ALA A 57 -9.31 -15.21 13.76
N PHE A 58 -8.76 -14.21 13.05
CA PHE A 58 -7.54 -14.39 12.25
C PHE A 58 -6.29 -14.72 13.08
N ALA A 59 -6.23 -14.31 14.35
CA ALA A 59 -5.12 -14.70 15.22
C ALA A 59 -5.13 -16.21 15.48
N GLY A 60 -6.30 -16.85 15.42
CA GLY A 60 -6.48 -18.28 15.61
C GLY A 60 -5.87 -18.76 16.94
N ASN A 61 -4.96 -19.74 16.85
CA ASN A 61 -4.24 -20.27 18.02
C ASN A 61 -2.86 -19.61 18.23
N SER A 62 -2.55 -18.53 17.52
CA SER A 62 -1.26 -17.86 17.72
C SER A 62 -1.20 -17.25 19.11
N ARG A 63 -0.05 -17.45 19.79
CA ARG A 63 0.23 -16.83 21.08
C ARG A 63 0.74 -15.40 20.93
N ASP A 64 1.29 -15.08 19.77
CA ASP A 64 1.85 -13.77 19.45
C ASP A 64 1.09 -13.19 18.26
N PHE A 65 0.43 -12.06 18.45
CA PHE A 65 -0.26 -11.35 17.38
C PHE A 65 -0.46 -9.88 17.76
N SER A 66 -0.76 -9.05 16.76
CA SER A 66 -1.15 -7.66 16.94
C SER A 66 -2.38 -7.35 16.11
N ILE A 67 -3.41 -6.80 16.74
CA ILE A 67 -4.63 -6.35 16.05
C ILE A 67 -4.66 -4.84 16.05
N LEU A 68 -4.83 -4.26 14.87
CA LEU A 68 -4.82 -2.82 14.64
C LEU A 68 -6.09 -2.41 13.94
N ARG A 69 -6.76 -1.37 14.47
CA ARG A 69 -7.84 -0.69 13.74
C ARG A 69 -7.23 0.34 12.80
N ASN A 70 -7.53 0.25 11.52
CA ASN A 70 -6.93 1.11 10.50
C ASN A 70 -7.34 2.58 10.61
N SER A 71 -8.52 2.87 11.18
CA SER A 71 -8.91 4.23 11.53
C SER A 71 -7.93 4.89 12.52
N GLY A 72 -7.32 4.10 13.40
CA GLY A 72 -6.24 4.51 14.32
C GLY A 72 -4.83 4.35 13.74
N ALA A 73 -4.65 3.49 12.73
CA ALA A 73 -3.36 3.23 12.10
C ALA A 73 -2.71 4.48 11.50
N SER A 74 -3.50 5.45 11.04
CA SER A 74 -3.00 6.77 10.60
C SER A 74 -2.12 7.50 11.63
N ARG A 75 -2.23 7.16 12.92
CA ARG A 75 -1.40 7.74 14.00
C ARG A 75 -0.13 6.94 14.28
N LEU A 76 -0.07 5.69 13.84
CA LEU A 76 0.93 4.70 14.22
C LEU A 76 1.82 4.26 13.05
N LEU A 77 1.24 4.02 11.87
CA LEU A 77 1.89 3.38 10.72
C LEU A 77 2.52 4.33 9.68
N PRO A 78 2.07 5.59 9.49
CA PRO A 78 2.72 6.49 8.51
C PRO A 78 4.19 6.83 8.81
N LYS A 79 4.74 6.40 9.95
CA LYS A 79 6.07 6.78 10.45
C LYS A 79 7.20 5.77 10.18
N VAL A 80 6.95 4.65 9.49
CA VAL A 80 8.02 3.64 9.28
C VAL A 80 8.02 3.06 7.88
N PHE A 81 6.89 2.53 7.38
CA PHE A 81 6.91 1.75 6.13
C PHE A 81 6.56 2.55 4.86
N LEU A 82 5.91 3.71 4.95
CA LEU A 82 5.56 4.52 3.76
C LEU A 82 6.16 5.93 3.81
N GLU A 83 6.86 6.26 4.90
CA GLU A 83 7.50 7.56 5.10
C GLU A 83 8.61 7.80 4.07
N GLY A 84 8.76 9.07 3.67
CA GLY A 84 9.69 9.52 2.64
C GLY A 84 9.21 9.25 1.21
N VAL A 85 8.28 8.32 1.01
CA VAL A 85 7.71 7.99 -0.30
C VAL A 85 6.39 8.70 -0.55
N PHE A 86 5.48 8.64 0.42
CA PHE A 86 4.18 9.30 0.37
C PHE A 86 4.04 10.31 1.50
N ASP A 87 3.32 11.41 1.23
CA ASP A 87 2.98 12.33 2.31
C ASP A 87 2.08 11.65 3.35
N SER A 88 2.18 12.09 4.61
CA SER A 88 1.50 11.42 5.73
C SER A 88 -0.01 11.36 5.56
N ARG A 89 -0.63 12.34 4.87
CA ARG A 89 -2.09 12.37 4.65
C ARG A 89 -2.49 11.31 3.62
N THR A 90 -1.74 11.16 2.54
CA THR A 90 -1.97 10.13 1.53
C THR A 90 -1.81 8.73 2.12
N ALA A 91 -0.71 8.48 2.84
CA ALA A 91 -0.48 7.20 3.51
C ALA A 91 -1.59 6.88 4.54
N ALA A 92 -1.98 7.86 5.36
CA ALA A 92 -3.06 7.69 6.34
C ALA A 92 -4.42 7.41 5.68
N ASN A 93 -4.74 8.09 4.57
CA ASN A 93 -5.97 7.86 3.83
C ASN A 93 -5.99 6.46 3.23
N PHE A 94 -4.90 6.01 2.62
CA PHE A 94 -4.77 4.65 2.09
C PHE A 94 -5.02 3.60 3.18
N LEU A 95 -4.31 3.69 4.30
CA LEU A 95 -4.45 2.76 5.41
C LEU A 95 -5.89 2.68 5.92
N ARG A 96 -6.58 3.82 6.06
CA ARG A 96 -7.99 3.85 6.47
C ARG A 96 -8.92 3.14 5.49
N THR A 97 -8.59 3.15 4.20
CA THR A 97 -9.41 2.57 3.12
C THR A 97 -8.97 1.18 2.69
N VAL A 98 -7.90 0.63 3.28
CA VAL A 98 -7.45 -0.74 2.99
C VAL A 98 -8.44 -1.73 3.59
N SER A 99 -8.66 -1.65 4.89
CA SER A 99 -9.56 -2.50 5.67
C SER A 99 -9.97 -1.78 6.95
N ASP A 100 -10.93 -2.32 7.71
CA ASP A 100 -11.25 -1.79 9.05
C ASP A 100 -10.25 -2.22 10.10
N TRP A 101 -9.88 -3.51 10.07
CA TRP A 101 -8.92 -4.13 10.97
C TRP A 101 -7.83 -4.86 10.19
N VAL A 102 -6.67 -4.96 10.83
CA VAL A 102 -5.54 -5.76 10.38
C VAL A 102 -5.04 -6.57 11.56
N THR A 103 -4.86 -7.86 11.35
CA THR A 103 -4.26 -8.78 12.32
C THR A 103 -2.91 -9.24 11.77
N ILE A 104 -1.85 -9.01 12.55
CA ILE A 104 -0.47 -9.37 12.19
C ILE A 104 -0.06 -10.53 13.09
N THR A 105 0.35 -11.64 12.48
CA THR A 105 0.75 -12.86 13.17
C THR A 105 2.13 -13.31 12.68
N PRO A 106 3.11 -13.59 13.54
CA PRO A 106 4.40 -14.17 13.13
C PRO A 106 4.19 -15.53 12.45
N ASP A 107 4.90 -15.78 11.36
CA ASP A 107 4.84 -17.03 10.59
C ASP A 107 6.22 -17.39 10.01
N ALA A 108 6.95 -18.29 10.68
CA ALA A 108 8.20 -18.88 10.19
C ALA A 108 9.22 -17.89 9.58
N GLY A 109 9.53 -16.79 10.29
CA GLY A 109 10.46 -15.74 9.81
C GLY A 109 9.81 -14.69 8.90
N ARG A 110 8.50 -14.78 8.67
CA ARG A 110 7.64 -13.79 8.03
C ARG A 110 6.60 -13.30 9.02
N HIS A 111 5.82 -12.31 8.61
CA HIS A 111 4.60 -11.91 9.29
C HIS A 111 3.43 -12.10 8.34
N ARG A 112 2.47 -12.94 8.72
CA ARG A 112 1.17 -13.02 8.05
C ARG A 112 0.34 -11.81 8.46
N ILE A 113 -0.30 -11.20 7.47
CA ILE A 113 -1.18 -10.05 7.65
C ILE A 113 -2.56 -10.47 7.13
N ASP A 114 -3.55 -10.41 8.01
CA ASP A 114 -4.95 -10.69 7.67
C ASP A 114 -5.75 -9.39 7.80
N ALA A 115 -6.58 -9.09 6.82
CA ALA A 115 -7.34 -7.85 6.75
C ALA A 115 -8.85 -8.18 6.74
N THR A 116 -9.61 -7.60 7.67
CA THR A 116 -11.08 -7.75 7.66
C THR A 116 -11.66 -7.01 6.46
N LEU A 117 -12.45 -7.69 5.63
CA LEU A 117 -13.13 -7.02 4.53
C LEU A 117 -14.11 -5.99 5.10
N GLY A 118 -13.99 -4.74 4.67
CA GLY A 118 -14.98 -3.73 5.00
C GLY A 118 -16.30 -4.01 4.28
N GLU A 119 -17.43 -3.55 4.80
CA GLU A 119 -18.74 -3.82 4.19
C GLU A 119 -18.96 -3.05 2.87
N ALA A 120 -18.21 -1.96 2.64
CA ALA A 120 -18.39 -1.09 1.48
C ALA A 120 -17.47 -1.48 0.30
N PRO A 121 -17.90 -1.34 -0.97
CA PRO A 121 -17.02 -1.56 -2.12
C PRO A 121 -15.87 -0.53 -2.24
N SER A 122 -15.88 0.53 -1.44
CA SER A 122 -14.83 1.57 -1.39
C SER A 122 -13.56 1.15 -0.62
N TYR A 123 -13.51 -0.10 -0.12
CA TYR A 123 -12.29 -0.66 0.46
C TYR A 123 -11.40 -1.27 -0.62
N TYR A 124 -10.10 -0.96 -0.57
CA TYR A 124 -9.12 -1.52 -1.50
C TYR A 124 -9.07 -3.05 -1.41
N THR A 125 -9.26 -3.63 -0.22
CA THR A 125 -9.26 -5.09 -0.09
C THR A 125 -10.37 -5.75 -0.90
N ASN A 126 -11.53 -5.11 -1.00
CA ASN A 126 -12.66 -5.63 -1.75
C ASN A 126 -12.42 -5.54 -3.26
N MET A 127 -11.75 -4.48 -3.71
CA MET A 127 -11.31 -4.36 -5.10
C MET A 127 -10.32 -5.47 -5.45
N PHE A 128 -9.25 -5.63 -4.67
CA PHE A 128 -8.22 -6.63 -4.93
C PHE A 128 -8.74 -8.06 -4.86
N ALA A 129 -9.60 -8.39 -3.87
CA ALA A 129 -10.18 -9.71 -3.73
C ALA A 129 -11.05 -10.14 -4.93
N ALA A 130 -11.55 -9.18 -5.72
CA ALA A 130 -12.32 -9.46 -6.93
C ALA A 130 -11.45 -9.71 -8.17
N LEU A 131 -10.14 -9.46 -8.09
CA LEU A 131 -9.24 -9.57 -9.24
C LEU A 131 -8.69 -10.99 -9.39
N PRO A 132 -8.39 -11.43 -10.62
CA PRO A 132 -7.44 -12.50 -10.84
C PRO A 132 -6.06 -12.12 -10.27
N TYR A 133 -5.28 -13.12 -9.92
CA TYR A 133 -3.86 -12.91 -9.61
C TYR A 133 -3.05 -12.70 -10.89
N GLY A 134 -2.02 -11.85 -10.82
CA GLY A 134 -1.13 -11.55 -11.94
C GLY A 134 0.32 -11.97 -11.69
N ASP A 135 1.12 -11.85 -12.74
CA ASP A 135 2.57 -12.05 -12.68
C ASP A 135 3.27 -10.69 -12.55
N SER A 136 4.21 -10.61 -11.61
CA SER A 136 5.06 -9.43 -11.44
C SER A 136 6.46 -9.68 -11.99
N ARG A 137 6.95 -8.76 -12.83
CA ARG A 137 8.33 -8.78 -13.35
C ARG A 137 9.16 -7.60 -12.88
N LEU A 138 8.62 -6.75 -12.00
CA LEU A 138 9.32 -5.55 -11.56
C LEU A 138 10.70 -5.85 -10.96
N GLY A 139 10.81 -6.93 -10.16
CA GLY A 139 12.08 -7.36 -9.57
C GLY A 139 13.21 -7.67 -10.57
N GLU A 140 12.90 -7.84 -11.86
CA GLU A 140 13.90 -8.08 -12.93
C GLU A 140 14.59 -6.80 -13.40
N ILE A 141 14.07 -5.61 -13.04
CA ILE A 141 14.58 -4.32 -13.53
C ILE A 141 14.91 -3.34 -12.40
N LEU A 142 14.78 -3.74 -11.13
CA LEU A 142 15.07 -2.86 -9.99
C LEU A 142 16.58 -2.64 -9.88
N PRO A 143 17.08 -1.39 -9.92
CA PRO A 143 18.47 -1.09 -9.60
C PRO A 143 18.81 -1.48 -8.16
N SER A 144 20.07 -1.86 -7.91
CA SER A 144 20.56 -2.32 -6.60
C SER A 144 20.43 -1.34 -5.44
N ASP A 145 20.30 -0.05 -5.73
CA ASP A 145 20.11 1.03 -4.75
C ASP A 145 18.65 1.52 -4.67
N THR A 146 17.70 0.71 -5.17
CA THR A 146 16.26 0.98 -5.01
C THR A 146 15.92 1.11 -3.53
N GLU A 147 15.27 2.21 -3.14
CA GLU A 147 14.82 2.47 -1.77
C GLU A 147 13.41 1.95 -1.53
N PHE A 148 12.56 2.10 -2.55
CA PHE A 148 11.17 1.69 -2.54
C PHE A 148 10.72 1.27 -3.93
N ALA A 149 9.89 0.24 -4.00
CA ALA A 149 9.18 -0.12 -5.22
C ALA A 149 7.78 -0.63 -4.88
N VAL A 150 6.80 -0.34 -5.72
CA VAL A 150 5.50 -1.01 -5.69
C VAL A 150 5.17 -1.50 -7.08
N SER A 151 4.75 -2.75 -7.19
CA SER A 151 4.19 -3.35 -8.40
C SER A 151 2.71 -3.65 -8.21
N LEU A 152 1.93 -3.33 -9.24
CA LEU A 152 0.54 -3.68 -9.40
C LEU A 152 0.35 -4.41 -10.74
N PRO A 153 0.23 -5.75 -10.73
CA PRO A 153 -0.26 -6.50 -11.88
C PRO A 153 -1.66 -6.04 -12.30
N VAL A 154 -1.89 -5.93 -13.60
CA VAL A 154 -3.13 -5.40 -14.20
C VAL A 154 -3.78 -6.49 -15.06
N PRO A 155 -4.59 -7.39 -14.48
CA PRO A 155 -5.37 -8.35 -15.24
C PRO A 155 -6.54 -7.62 -15.94
N LEU A 156 -6.34 -7.22 -17.19
CA LEU A 156 -7.40 -6.66 -18.02
C LEU A 156 -8.25 -7.77 -18.66
N PRO A 157 -9.59 -7.63 -18.72
CA PRO A 157 -10.38 -6.43 -18.38
C PRO A 157 -10.81 -6.30 -16.90
N GLU A 158 -10.63 -7.33 -16.08
CA GLU A 158 -11.18 -7.45 -14.73
C GLU A 158 -10.75 -6.30 -13.80
N PHE A 159 -9.49 -5.83 -13.93
CA PHE A 159 -8.98 -4.67 -13.21
C PHE A 159 -9.86 -3.44 -13.42
N ARG A 160 -10.21 -3.14 -14.67
CA ARG A 160 -10.96 -1.92 -15.00
C ARG A 160 -12.39 -1.98 -14.47
N GLU A 161 -13.01 -3.15 -14.48
CA GLU A 161 -14.34 -3.36 -13.89
C GLU A 161 -14.32 -3.17 -12.37
N ALA A 162 -13.34 -3.76 -11.68
CA ALA A 162 -13.21 -3.61 -10.24
C ALA A 162 -12.87 -2.18 -9.84
N TYR A 163 -11.95 -1.53 -10.55
CA TYR A 163 -11.55 -0.15 -10.29
C TYR A 163 -12.72 0.83 -10.49
N ARG A 164 -13.55 0.62 -11.52
CA ARG A 164 -14.76 1.44 -11.74
C ARG A 164 -15.74 1.31 -10.57
N LYS A 165 -16.00 0.09 -10.07
CA LYS A 165 -16.86 -0.14 -8.90
C LYS A 165 -16.30 0.54 -7.64
N TYR A 166 -14.98 0.47 -7.45
CA TYR A 166 -14.28 1.12 -6.35
C TYR A 166 -14.43 2.65 -6.39
N VAL A 167 -14.18 3.27 -7.55
CA VAL A 167 -14.28 4.73 -7.72
C VAL A 167 -15.72 5.22 -7.57
N ASP A 168 -16.69 4.47 -8.08
CA ASP A 168 -18.12 4.74 -7.94
C ASP A 168 -18.55 4.71 -6.46
N ALA A 169 -18.20 3.65 -5.74
CA ALA A 169 -18.46 3.53 -4.30
C ALA A 169 -17.73 4.57 -3.46
N SER A 170 -16.62 5.13 -3.95
CA SER A 170 -15.88 6.19 -3.29
C SER A 170 -16.46 7.59 -3.52
N VAL A 171 -17.60 7.72 -4.23
CA VAL A 171 -18.25 9.00 -4.61
C VAL A 171 -17.34 9.89 -5.46
N ARG A 172 -16.40 9.29 -6.20
CA ARG A 172 -15.39 9.99 -7.02
C ARG A 172 -15.59 9.81 -8.51
N TYR A 173 -16.64 9.11 -8.95
CA TYR A 173 -16.83 8.78 -10.35
C TYR A 173 -16.89 9.99 -11.28
N THR A 174 -17.66 11.03 -10.92
CA THR A 174 -17.73 12.25 -11.74
C THR A 174 -16.38 12.96 -11.84
N GLN A 175 -15.61 12.99 -10.74
CA GLN A 175 -14.27 13.59 -10.74
C GLN A 175 -13.31 12.78 -11.62
N TYR A 176 -13.35 11.45 -11.49
CA TYR A 176 -12.55 10.54 -12.30
C TYR A 176 -12.83 10.70 -13.80
N MET A 177 -14.10 10.71 -14.21
CA MET A 177 -14.45 10.90 -15.63
C MET A 177 -13.96 12.25 -16.16
N ARG A 178 -14.14 13.35 -15.40
CA ARG A 178 -13.62 14.67 -15.78
C ARG A 178 -12.10 14.69 -15.93
N GLU A 179 -11.38 13.97 -15.08
CA GLU A 179 -9.93 13.84 -15.19
C GLU A 179 -9.53 13.14 -16.49
N LEU A 180 -10.21 12.05 -16.87
CA LEU A 180 -9.97 11.36 -18.14
C LEU A 180 -10.27 12.25 -19.35
N ASP A 181 -11.41 12.96 -19.35
CA ASP A 181 -11.79 13.86 -20.44
C ASP A 181 -10.76 15.00 -20.60
N THR A 182 -10.24 15.51 -19.48
CA THR A 182 -9.18 16.53 -19.49
C THR A 182 -7.91 15.98 -20.12
N LEU A 183 -7.49 14.78 -19.74
CA LEU A 183 -6.29 14.13 -20.30
C LEU A 183 -6.44 13.84 -21.80
N GLU A 184 -7.62 13.42 -22.24
CA GLU A 184 -7.93 13.22 -23.65
C GLU A 184 -7.81 14.53 -24.44
N ALA A 185 -8.37 15.62 -23.93
CA ALA A 185 -8.28 16.92 -24.58
C ALA A 185 -6.84 17.44 -24.75
N HIS A 186 -5.93 17.12 -23.81
CA HIS A 186 -4.53 17.56 -23.87
C HIS A 186 -3.65 16.67 -24.75
N SER A 187 -3.86 15.36 -24.72
CA SER A 187 -3.01 14.37 -25.40
C SER A 187 -3.54 13.94 -26.77
N GLY A 188 -4.82 14.21 -27.07
CA GLY A 188 -5.52 13.69 -28.24
C GLY A 188 -5.86 12.21 -28.15
N LYS A 189 -5.66 11.57 -26.99
CA LYS A 189 -5.90 10.14 -26.78
C LYS A 189 -6.70 9.89 -25.50
N ASN A 190 -7.79 9.14 -25.58
CA ASN A 190 -8.51 8.71 -24.39
C ASN A 190 -7.60 7.76 -23.55
N PRO A 191 -7.42 7.99 -22.24
CA PRO A 191 -6.56 7.14 -21.42
C PRO A 191 -6.98 5.66 -21.38
N LEU A 192 -8.28 5.36 -21.44
CA LEU A 192 -8.78 3.98 -21.45
C LEU A 192 -8.48 3.27 -22.78
N ASP A 193 -8.42 4.01 -23.89
CA ASP A 193 -8.03 3.44 -25.18
C ASP A 193 -6.52 3.23 -25.24
N TRP A 194 -5.73 4.14 -24.68
CA TRP A 194 -4.30 3.94 -24.49
C TRP A 194 -3.99 2.69 -23.65
N GLU A 195 -4.71 2.47 -22.55
CA GLU A 195 -4.54 1.27 -21.71
C GLU A 195 -4.77 -0.03 -22.50
N LYS A 196 -5.83 -0.05 -23.32
CA LYS A 196 -6.18 -1.21 -24.16
C LYS A 196 -5.14 -1.45 -25.26
N GLU A 197 -4.72 -0.40 -25.95
CA GLU A 197 -3.74 -0.50 -27.05
C GLU A 197 -2.35 -0.88 -26.56
N THR A 198 -1.93 -0.30 -25.44
CA THR A 198 -0.68 -0.68 -24.74
C THR A 198 -0.76 -2.09 -24.17
N ALA A 199 -1.99 -2.61 -23.99
CA ALA A 199 -2.28 -3.89 -23.37
C ALA A 199 -1.54 -4.04 -22.04
N VAL A 200 -1.73 -3.05 -21.15
CA VAL A 200 -0.99 -2.94 -19.88
C VAL A 200 -1.15 -4.23 -19.05
N ARG A 201 -0.01 -4.77 -18.60
CA ARG A 201 0.07 -5.99 -17.78
C ARG A 201 0.48 -5.73 -16.35
N GLU A 202 1.23 -4.67 -16.12
CA GLU A 202 1.77 -4.32 -14.81
C GLU A 202 2.11 -2.83 -14.79
N VAL A 203 1.88 -2.19 -13.66
CA VAL A 203 2.34 -0.82 -13.41
C VAL A 203 3.11 -0.75 -12.11
N ALA A 204 4.07 0.15 -12.04
CA ALA A 204 4.93 0.28 -10.90
C ALA A 204 5.33 1.72 -10.58
N LEU A 205 5.71 1.96 -9.32
CA LEU A 205 6.45 3.13 -8.89
C LEU A 205 7.77 2.66 -8.30
N ILE A 206 8.87 3.30 -8.66
CA ILE A 206 10.22 3.00 -8.19
C ILE A 206 10.82 4.29 -7.64
N VAL A 207 11.47 4.21 -6.48
CA VAL A 207 12.17 5.33 -5.84
C VAL A 207 13.63 4.96 -5.64
N ARG A 208 14.54 5.83 -6.10
CA ARG A 208 16.00 5.70 -5.95
C ARG A 208 16.60 7.09 -5.75
N GLY A 209 17.45 7.25 -4.73
CA GLY A 209 18.14 8.52 -4.49
C GLY A 209 17.19 9.68 -4.23
N GLY A 210 16.01 9.41 -3.66
CA GLY A 210 14.91 10.37 -3.50
C GLY A 210 14.08 10.67 -4.76
N GLU A 211 14.54 10.27 -5.95
CA GLU A 211 13.83 10.48 -7.22
C GLU A 211 12.83 9.36 -7.51
N LYS A 212 11.78 9.69 -8.27
CA LYS A 212 10.67 8.76 -8.56
C LYS A 212 10.51 8.55 -10.06
N VAL A 213 10.32 7.28 -10.46
CA VAL A 213 9.85 6.92 -11.79
C VAL A 213 8.61 6.04 -11.69
N ALA A 214 7.69 6.22 -12.63
CA ALA A 214 6.57 5.30 -12.86
C ALA A 214 6.94 4.38 -14.02
N ALA A 215 6.55 3.11 -13.93
CA ALA A 215 6.86 2.13 -14.95
C ALA A 215 5.60 1.39 -15.41
N VAL A 216 5.54 1.07 -16.70
CA VAL A 216 4.44 0.32 -17.32
C VAL A 216 5.03 -0.86 -18.08
N ARG A 217 4.53 -2.07 -17.81
CA ARG A 217 4.84 -3.26 -18.59
C ARG A 217 3.70 -3.51 -19.57
N PRO A 218 3.90 -3.24 -20.87
CA PRO A 218 2.95 -3.65 -21.90
C PRO A 218 2.94 -5.16 -22.12
N ALA A 219 1.94 -5.66 -22.86
CA ALA A 219 1.90 -7.06 -23.27
C ALA A 219 2.97 -7.38 -24.31
N ASP A 220 3.22 -6.44 -25.23
CA ASP A 220 4.30 -6.50 -26.22
C ASP A 220 5.47 -5.63 -25.74
N PRO A 221 6.59 -6.24 -25.28
CA PRO A 221 7.68 -5.50 -24.68
C PRO A 221 8.38 -4.58 -25.70
N PRO A 222 8.51 -3.27 -25.45
CA PRO A 222 9.20 -2.37 -26.35
C PRO A 222 10.70 -2.65 -26.38
N GLU A 223 11.31 -2.38 -27.53
CA GLU A 223 12.78 -2.30 -27.64
C GLU A 223 13.30 -1.14 -26.80
N ASN A 224 14.55 -1.26 -26.33
CA ASN A 224 15.17 -0.21 -25.54
C ASN A 224 15.25 1.09 -26.35
N ALA A 225 14.80 2.18 -25.74
CA ALA A 225 14.76 3.50 -26.37
C ALA A 225 15.27 4.55 -25.40
N LEU A 226 16.01 5.53 -25.94
CA LEU A 226 16.51 6.67 -25.17
C LEU A 226 15.34 7.54 -24.66
N PRO A 227 15.58 8.34 -23.60
CA PRO A 227 14.55 9.23 -23.07
C PRO A 227 14.04 10.20 -24.14
N ALA A 228 12.72 10.29 -24.26
CA ALA A 228 12.00 11.16 -25.16
C ALA A 228 10.78 11.78 -24.44
N GLU A 229 10.20 12.81 -25.02
CA GLU A 229 8.99 13.43 -24.47
C GLU A 229 7.89 12.40 -24.24
N ASN A 230 7.25 12.45 -23.07
CA ASN A 230 6.08 11.65 -22.75
C ASN A 230 4.81 12.33 -23.31
N PRO A 231 4.14 11.74 -24.31
CA PRO A 231 2.86 12.27 -24.81
C PRO A 231 1.67 11.91 -23.92
N TRP A 232 1.83 10.96 -22.99
CA TRP A 232 0.75 10.37 -22.17
C TRP A 232 0.83 10.80 -20.70
N ARG A 233 1.27 12.04 -20.45
CA ARG A 233 1.41 12.62 -19.10
C ARG A 233 0.11 12.50 -18.33
N GLY A 234 0.19 12.10 -17.07
CA GLY A 234 -0.94 11.93 -16.17
C GLY A 234 -1.77 10.65 -16.36
N PHE A 235 -1.53 9.84 -17.40
CA PHE A 235 -2.35 8.66 -17.67
C PHE A 235 -2.21 7.59 -16.58
N ILE A 236 -0.97 7.27 -16.20
CA ILE A 236 -0.69 6.25 -15.18
C ILE A 236 -1.41 6.55 -13.86
N PRO A 237 -1.23 7.73 -13.22
CA PRO A 237 -1.91 8.02 -11.96
C PRO A 237 -3.42 8.17 -12.08
N ALA A 238 -3.95 8.59 -13.24
CA ALA A 238 -5.39 8.64 -13.46
C ALA A 238 -6.00 7.23 -13.54
N LEU A 239 -5.33 6.30 -14.22
CA LEU A 239 -5.84 4.95 -14.47
C LEU A 239 -5.66 3.97 -13.31
N TYR A 240 -4.57 4.11 -12.54
CA TYR A 240 -4.15 3.16 -11.51
C TYR A 240 -4.10 3.76 -10.10
N GLY A 241 -4.38 5.05 -9.98
CA GLY A 241 -4.47 5.78 -8.72
C GLY A 241 -3.24 6.62 -8.40
N LYS A 242 -3.44 7.59 -7.49
CA LYS A 242 -2.44 8.62 -7.14
C LYS A 242 -1.17 8.09 -6.48
N ALA A 243 -1.12 6.80 -6.11
CA ALA A 243 0.11 6.17 -5.66
C ALA A 243 1.21 6.21 -6.74
N PHE A 244 0.84 6.27 -8.03
CA PHE A 244 1.78 6.32 -9.15
C PHE A 244 1.99 7.75 -9.68
N SER A 245 1.57 8.77 -8.93
CA SER A 245 1.77 10.17 -9.33
C SER A 245 3.23 10.58 -9.16
N LEU A 246 3.77 11.24 -10.18
CA LEU A 246 5.11 11.81 -10.19
C LEU A 246 5.04 13.34 -10.06
N PRO A 247 6.04 13.99 -9.44
CA PRO A 247 6.17 15.44 -9.49
C PRO A 247 6.36 15.96 -10.92
N ASP A 248 7.07 15.18 -11.74
CA ASP A 248 7.34 15.43 -13.15
C ASP A 248 7.31 14.08 -13.88
N ASP A 249 6.47 13.96 -14.91
CA ASP A 249 6.35 12.80 -15.79
C ASP A 249 6.57 13.18 -17.25
N SER A 250 7.38 14.21 -17.49
CA SER A 250 7.60 14.82 -18.81
C SER A 250 8.32 13.95 -19.82
N VAL A 251 9.08 12.95 -19.37
CA VAL A 251 9.92 12.11 -20.20
C VAL A 251 9.61 10.65 -19.96
N CYS A 252 9.68 9.83 -21.02
CA CYS A 252 9.71 8.38 -20.90
C CYS A 252 10.86 7.77 -21.72
N ALA A 253 11.33 6.61 -21.29
CA ALA A 253 12.25 5.75 -22.00
C ALA A 253 11.72 4.31 -22.03
N ALA A 254 12.26 3.47 -22.90
CA ALA A 254 12.01 2.04 -22.89
C ALA A 254 13.24 1.29 -22.39
N VAL A 255 13.06 0.44 -21.37
CA VAL A 255 14.13 -0.27 -20.68
C VAL A 255 13.67 -1.68 -20.35
N SER A 256 14.35 -2.69 -20.88
CA SER A 256 14.12 -4.11 -20.54
C SER A 256 12.65 -4.54 -20.69
N GLY A 257 11.96 -4.02 -21.71
CA GLY A 257 10.55 -4.31 -21.95
C GLY A 257 9.55 -3.52 -21.10
N TRP A 258 10.01 -2.47 -20.40
CA TRP A 258 9.18 -1.54 -19.64
C TRP A 258 9.25 -0.13 -20.22
N ILE A 259 8.15 0.60 -20.12
CA ILE A 259 8.12 2.04 -20.35
C ILE A 259 8.34 2.71 -19.00
N ILE A 260 9.42 3.48 -18.85
CA ILE A 260 9.81 4.18 -17.62
C ILE A 260 9.58 5.67 -17.82
N CYS A 261 8.79 6.30 -16.97
CA CYS A 261 8.42 7.71 -17.07
C CYS A 261 8.79 8.49 -15.79
N GLY A 262 9.18 9.75 -15.96
CA GLY A 262 9.61 10.64 -14.87
C GLY A 262 10.17 11.96 -15.39
N SER A 263 10.93 12.66 -14.56
CA SER A 263 11.80 13.75 -15.01
C SER A 263 12.93 13.19 -15.91
N ASP A 264 13.50 14.03 -16.77
CA ASP A 264 14.63 13.61 -17.63
C ASP A 264 15.80 13.05 -16.80
N GLU A 265 16.10 13.70 -15.67
CA GLU A 265 17.14 13.26 -14.72
C GLU A 265 16.81 11.89 -14.11
N ALA A 266 15.64 11.72 -13.53
CA ALA A 266 15.25 10.47 -12.87
C ALA A 266 15.24 9.27 -13.84
N VAL A 267 14.77 9.48 -15.08
CA VAL A 267 14.73 8.45 -16.13
C VAL A 267 16.14 8.09 -16.59
N ARG A 268 17.00 9.09 -16.87
CA ARG A 268 18.40 8.84 -17.28
C ARG A 268 19.17 8.11 -16.20
N ASP A 269 19.05 8.55 -14.96
CA ASP A 269 19.70 7.90 -13.83
C ASP A 269 19.18 6.47 -13.67
N PHE A 270 17.89 6.23 -13.94
CA PHE A 270 17.32 4.88 -13.88
C PHE A 270 17.91 3.97 -14.93
N MET A 271 18.05 4.45 -16.15
CA MET A 271 18.72 3.72 -17.22
C MET A 271 20.18 3.44 -16.88
N ALA A 272 20.91 4.42 -16.35
CA ALA A 272 22.31 4.26 -15.95
C ALA A 272 22.48 3.22 -14.84
N ALA A 273 21.55 3.16 -13.89
CA ALA A 273 21.60 2.24 -12.76
C ALA A 273 21.24 0.77 -13.11
N GLN A 274 20.79 0.49 -14.34
CA GLN A 274 20.49 -0.88 -14.80
C GLN A 274 21.72 -1.80 -14.89
N THR A 275 22.94 -1.29 -14.67
CA THR A 275 24.17 -2.09 -14.68
C THR A 275 24.26 -3.07 -13.51
N LEU A 276 23.61 -2.76 -12.38
CA LEU A 276 23.58 -3.62 -11.20
C LEU A 276 22.15 -3.69 -10.65
N LEU A 277 21.56 -4.87 -10.75
CA LEU A 277 20.19 -5.12 -10.30
C LEU A 277 20.15 -5.51 -8.82
N LEU A 278 19.03 -5.22 -8.18
CA LEU A 278 18.75 -5.56 -6.80
C LEU A 278 18.54 -7.07 -6.65
N GLU A 279 19.38 -7.72 -5.87
CA GLU A 279 19.18 -9.11 -5.46
C GLU A 279 18.07 -9.18 -4.40
N THR A 280 16.91 -9.73 -4.77
CA THR A 280 15.77 -9.91 -3.87
C THR A 280 15.05 -11.23 -4.15
N ASP A 281 14.24 -11.68 -3.19
CA ASP A 281 13.30 -12.76 -3.38
C ASP A 281 11.94 -12.28 -3.93
N TRP A 282 11.95 -11.29 -4.83
CA TRP A 282 10.75 -10.68 -5.42
C TRP A 282 9.75 -11.75 -5.94
N PRO A 283 8.49 -11.75 -5.45
CA PRO A 283 7.45 -12.64 -5.94
C PRO A 283 7.17 -12.43 -7.43
N ARG A 284 7.17 -13.52 -8.21
CA ARG A 284 7.01 -13.45 -9.67
C ARG A 284 5.61 -13.77 -10.17
N LYS A 285 4.82 -14.52 -9.39
CA LYS A 285 3.58 -15.14 -9.85
C LYS A 285 2.53 -15.16 -8.78
N GLY A 286 1.30 -14.88 -9.21
CA GLY A 286 0.12 -15.06 -8.38
C GLY A 286 -0.09 -13.91 -7.39
N ASP A 287 0.33 -12.70 -7.76
CA ASP A 287 0.36 -11.52 -6.90
C ASP A 287 -0.76 -10.53 -7.28
N HIS A 288 -1.31 -9.83 -6.29
CA HIS A 288 -2.16 -8.66 -6.48
C HIS A 288 -1.36 -7.37 -6.38
N ILE A 289 -0.46 -7.29 -5.41
CA ILE A 289 0.42 -6.14 -5.18
C ILE A 289 1.66 -6.60 -4.43
N VAL A 290 2.80 -6.04 -4.81
CA VAL A 290 4.09 -6.26 -4.13
C VAL A 290 4.70 -4.91 -3.82
N ILE A 291 5.10 -4.69 -2.58
CA ILE A 291 5.77 -3.47 -2.11
C ILE A 291 7.11 -3.87 -1.52
N TYR A 292 8.17 -3.25 -2.00
CA TYR A 292 9.50 -3.31 -1.41
C TYR A 292 9.82 -1.97 -0.76
N LYS A 293 10.43 -2.02 0.42
CA LYS A 293 11.07 -0.86 1.04
C LYS A 293 12.27 -1.30 1.86
N SER A 294 13.44 -0.75 1.53
CA SER A 294 14.67 -0.89 2.34
C SER A 294 14.92 -2.33 2.82
N GLY A 295 14.87 -3.29 1.90
CA GLY A 295 15.11 -4.70 2.20
C GLY A 295 13.94 -5.47 2.81
N THR A 296 12.75 -4.89 2.89
CA THR A 296 11.52 -5.56 3.35
C THR A 296 10.51 -5.64 2.22
N ILE A 297 9.90 -6.81 2.02
CA ILE A 297 8.82 -7.02 1.05
C ILE A 297 7.50 -7.25 1.80
N LEU A 298 6.47 -6.51 1.39
CA LEU A 298 5.07 -6.80 1.64
C LEU A 298 4.45 -7.31 0.34
N CYS A 299 3.84 -8.49 0.35
CA CYS A 299 3.19 -9.07 -0.82
C CYS A 299 1.80 -9.54 -0.45
N TRP A 300 0.83 -9.17 -1.29
CA TRP A 300 -0.47 -9.80 -1.31
C TRP A 300 -0.55 -10.74 -2.51
N ASN A 301 -0.64 -12.03 -2.23
CA ASN A 301 -0.79 -13.07 -3.25
C ASN A 301 -1.91 -14.06 -2.87
N LYS A 302 -2.01 -15.15 -3.63
CA LYS A 302 -3.01 -16.22 -3.42
C LYS A 302 -2.98 -16.90 -2.05
N LYS A 303 -1.91 -16.72 -1.26
CA LYS A 303 -1.77 -17.26 0.10
C LYS A 303 -2.15 -16.24 1.18
N GLY A 304 -2.55 -15.03 0.80
CA GLY A 304 -2.84 -13.92 1.70
C GLY A 304 -1.78 -12.82 1.63
N ILE A 305 -1.77 -11.95 2.64
CA ILE A 305 -0.80 -10.86 2.75
C ILE A 305 0.33 -11.31 3.67
N SER A 306 1.58 -11.10 3.26
CA SER A 306 2.75 -11.43 4.06
C SER A 306 3.83 -10.36 3.96
N LEU A 307 4.61 -10.21 5.04
CA LEU A 307 5.71 -9.27 5.18
C LEU A 307 6.97 -10.00 5.62
N TRP A 308 8.11 -9.79 4.95
CA TRP A 308 9.38 -10.44 5.28
C TRP A 308 10.60 -9.60 4.88
N SER A 309 11.76 -9.91 5.46
CA SER A 309 13.04 -9.35 5.01
C SER A 309 13.48 -10.04 3.72
N SER A 310 13.70 -9.26 2.66
CA SER A 310 14.17 -9.73 1.36
C SER A 310 15.70 -9.68 1.22
N ILE A 311 16.40 -9.13 2.22
CA ILE A 311 17.87 -9.19 2.28
C ILE A 311 18.23 -10.63 2.64
N LEU A 312 18.92 -11.30 1.72
CA LEU A 312 19.52 -12.62 1.90
C LEU A 312 20.81 -12.54 2.72
#